data_AF-A0A1X7F048-F1
#
_entry.id   AF-A0A1X7F048-F1
#
_cell.length_a   1.000
_cell.length_b   1.000
_cell.length_c   1.000
_cell.angle_alpha   90.00
_cell.angle_beta   90.00
_cell.angle_gamma   90.00
#
_symmetry.space_group_name_H-M   'P 1'
#
loop_
_entity.id
_entity.type
_entity.pdbx_description
1 polymer ?
#
loop_
_entity_poly.entity_id
_entity_poly.type
_entity_poly.pdbx_seq_one_letter_code
_entity_poly.pdbx_strand_id
1 'polypeptide(L)'
;MPDTAPNPPIPDIDDDRMLRHLGAEHRVLLDTYRVLCRTQPIADEPLDRLTEALTDLEECVAGQPAHSVAGLLVRLHVLWSALDHTDASLFHPPEPGAGIVHRLVWGALDDARRLTGQR
;
A
#
# COMPACT_ATOMS: atom_id res chain seq x y z
N MET A 1 29.27 -36.97 -0.26
CA MET A 1 27.91 -36.43 -0.41
C MET A 1 27.97 -34.96 -0.07
N PRO A 2 27.77 -34.03 -1.02
CA PRO A 2 27.69 -32.62 -0.68
C PRO A 2 26.28 -32.32 -0.16
N ASP A 3 26.22 -31.58 0.94
CA ASP A 3 25.00 -31.04 1.52
C ASP A 3 24.25 -30.19 0.49
N THR A 4 23.14 -30.71 -0.02
CA THR A 4 22.14 -29.92 -0.73
C THR A 4 21.33 -29.15 0.29
N ALA A 5 21.90 -28.08 0.85
CA ALA A 5 21.08 -27.06 1.48
C ALA A 5 20.11 -26.55 0.39
N PRO A 6 18.78 -26.56 0.61
CA PRO A 6 17.85 -26.03 -0.38
C PRO A 6 18.20 -24.56 -0.58
N ASN A 7 18.53 -24.18 -1.82
CA ASN A 7 18.66 -22.78 -2.18
C ASN A 7 17.38 -22.05 -1.74
N PRO A 8 17.47 -20.89 -1.06
CA PRO A 8 16.28 -20.11 -0.79
C PRO A 8 15.56 -19.84 -2.11
N PRO A 9 14.23 -20.00 -2.16
CA PRO A 9 13.47 -19.80 -3.39
C PRO A 9 13.78 -18.41 -3.93
N ILE A 10 14.12 -18.37 -5.23
CA ILE A 10 14.30 -17.13 -5.97
C ILE A 10 12.98 -16.35 -5.82
N PRO A 11 13.01 -15.05 -5.44
CA PRO A 11 11.80 -14.27 -5.21
C PRO A 11 10.90 -14.32 -6.45
N ASP A 12 9.64 -14.70 -6.25
CA ASP A 12 8.69 -14.86 -7.35
C ASP A 12 8.31 -13.47 -7.89
N ILE A 13 8.70 -13.20 -9.14
CA ILE A 13 8.47 -11.92 -9.81
C ILE A 13 6.96 -11.67 -9.99
N ASP A 14 6.16 -12.74 -9.96
CA ASP A 14 4.71 -12.68 -10.09
C ASP A 14 4.03 -12.05 -8.86
N ASP A 15 4.55 -12.25 -7.65
CA ASP A 15 3.98 -11.67 -6.42
C ASP A 15 4.11 -10.14 -6.42
N ASP A 16 5.24 -9.61 -6.90
CA ASP A 16 5.45 -8.18 -7.03
C ASP A 16 4.54 -7.54 -8.08
N ARG A 17 4.32 -8.24 -9.18
CA ARG A 17 3.41 -7.78 -10.23
C ARG A 17 1.97 -7.74 -9.72
N MET A 18 1.57 -8.77 -8.98
CA MET A 18 0.27 -8.85 -8.33
C MET A 18 0.08 -7.75 -7.29
N LEU A 19 1.04 -7.56 -6.38
CA LEU A 19 1.00 -6.46 -5.40
C LEU A 19 0.83 -5.10 -6.08
N ARG A 20 1.59 -4.81 -7.13
CA ARG A 20 1.46 -3.54 -7.87
C ARG A 20 0.09 -3.37 -8.52
N HIS A 21 -0.48 -4.45 -9.04
CA HIS A 21 -1.82 -4.44 -9.62
C HIS A 21 -2.87 -4.14 -8.56
N LEU A 22 -2.83 -4.84 -7.43
CA LEU A 22 -3.72 -4.62 -6.29
C LEU A 22 -3.60 -3.18 -5.76
N GLY A 23 -2.38 -2.65 -5.63
CA GLY A 23 -2.17 -1.26 -5.19
C GLY A 23 -2.77 -0.21 -6.14
N ALA A 24 -2.77 -0.48 -7.45
CA ALA A 24 -3.40 0.41 -8.42
C ALA A 24 -4.93 0.39 -8.29
N GLU A 25 -5.52 -0.78 -8.10
CA GLU A 25 -6.96 -0.96 -7.88
C GLU A 25 -7.41 -0.33 -6.56
N HIS A 26 -6.68 -0.57 -5.47
CA HIS A 26 -6.88 0.06 -4.17
C HIS A 26 -7.02 1.58 -4.31
N ARG A 27 -6.07 2.23 -4.99
CA ARG A 27 -6.06 3.69 -5.15
C ARG A 27 -7.31 4.19 -5.87
N VAL A 28 -7.75 3.50 -6.91
CA VAL A 28 -8.95 3.89 -7.68
C VAL A 28 -10.21 3.75 -6.82
N LEU A 29 -10.34 2.65 -6.08
CA LEU A 29 -11.48 2.42 -5.20
C LEU A 29 -11.50 3.42 -4.04
N LEU A 30 -10.35 3.69 -3.42
CA LEU A 30 -10.23 4.63 -2.31
C LEU A 30 -10.53 6.08 -2.74
N ASP A 31 -10.08 6.49 -3.93
CA ASP A 31 -10.44 7.80 -4.47
C ASP A 31 -11.94 7.89 -4.75
N THR A 32 -12.54 6.82 -5.28
CA THR A 32 -13.98 6.73 -5.49
C THR A 32 -14.74 6.83 -4.17
N TYR A 33 -14.33 6.09 -3.14
CA TYR A 33 -14.87 6.17 -1.78
C TYR A 33 -14.85 7.59 -1.25
N ARG A 34 -13.68 8.25 -1.30
CA ARG A 34 -13.48 9.62 -0.80
C ARG A 34 -14.35 10.64 -1.53
N VAL A 35 -14.52 10.48 -2.85
CA VAL A 35 -15.41 11.36 -3.63
C VAL A 35 -16.86 11.15 -3.20
N LEU A 36 -17.31 9.90 -3.10
CA LEU A 36 -18.67 9.53 -2.72
C LEU A 36 -19.03 10.03 -1.32
N CYS A 37 -18.14 9.84 -0.34
CA CYS A 37 -18.32 10.34 1.03
C CYS A 37 -18.47 11.88 1.10
N ARG A 38 -17.92 12.63 0.14
CA ARG A 38 -18.02 14.10 0.09
C ARG A 38 -19.33 14.60 -0.53
N THR A 39 -20.06 13.77 -1.27
CA THR A 39 -21.19 14.20 -2.12
C THR A 39 -22.57 13.75 -1.60
N GLN A 40 -22.90 13.96 -0.31
CA GLN A 40 -24.16 13.54 0.35
C GLN A 40 -25.48 13.61 -0.48
N PRO A 41 -26.53 12.81 -0.16
CA PRO A 41 -26.55 11.52 0.54
C PRO A 41 -26.67 10.39 -0.49
N ILE A 42 -25.70 9.49 -0.51
CA ILE A 42 -25.77 8.30 -1.36
C ILE A 42 -26.61 7.27 -0.60
N ALA A 43 -27.37 6.43 -1.30
CA ALA A 43 -27.95 5.25 -0.67
C ALA A 43 -26.83 4.41 -0.03
N ASP A 44 -27.08 3.79 1.11
CA ASP A 44 -26.05 3.05 1.85
C ASP A 44 -25.44 1.91 1.01
N GLU A 45 -26.24 1.29 0.12
CA GLU A 45 -25.85 0.10 -0.65
C GLU A 45 -24.61 0.28 -1.58
N PRO A 46 -24.50 1.32 -2.43
CA PRO A 46 -23.26 1.60 -3.17
C PRO A 46 -22.02 1.84 -2.29
N LEU A 47 -22.20 2.45 -1.12
CA LEU A 47 -21.10 2.74 -0.20
C LEU A 47 -20.67 1.46 0.53
N ASP A 48 -21.63 0.62 0.92
CA ASP A 48 -21.40 -0.68 1.56
C ASP A 48 -20.60 -1.60 0.64
N ARG A 49 -21.03 -1.75 -0.62
CA ARG A 49 -20.30 -2.58 -1.60
C ARG A 49 -18.88 -2.09 -1.86
N LEU A 50 -18.70 -0.77 -1.88
CA LEU A 50 -17.39 -0.19 -2.12
C LEU A 50 -16.47 -0.30 -0.90
N THR A 51 -17.04 -0.26 0.30
CA THR A 51 -16.34 -0.54 1.56
C THR A 51 -15.91 -2.01 1.61
N GLU A 52 -16.81 -2.94 1.29
CA GLU A 52 -16.50 -4.37 1.21
C GLU A 52 -15.38 -4.66 0.20
N ALA A 53 -15.47 -4.08 -1.00
CA ALA A 53 -14.43 -4.24 -2.02
C ALA A 53 -13.06 -3.65 -1.59
N LEU A 54 -13.05 -2.56 -0.81
CA LEU A 54 -11.83 -2.01 -0.23
C LEU A 54 -11.25 -2.95 0.83
N THR A 55 -12.09 -3.47 1.74
CA THR A 55 -11.65 -4.40 2.78
C THR A 55 -11.07 -5.68 2.20
N ASP A 56 -11.74 -6.31 1.24
CA ASP A 56 -11.25 -7.53 0.58
C ASP A 56 -9.88 -7.32 -0.07
N LEU A 57 -9.71 -6.15 -0.69
CA LEU A 57 -8.48 -5.81 -1.38
C LEU A 57 -7.34 -5.48 -0.41
N GLU A 58 -7.63 -4.80 0.69
CA GLU A 58 -6.70 -4.57 1.81
C GLU A 58 -6.22 -5.89 2.44
N GLU A 59 -7.15 -6.82 2.69
CA GLU A 59 -6.84 -8.15 3.18
C GLU A 59 -5.96 -8.93 2.20
N CYS A 60 -6.28 -8.88 0.91
CA CYS A 60 -5.48 -9.52 -0.13
C CYS A 60 -4.05 -8.97 -0.14
N VAL A 61 -3.86 -7.64 -0.13
CA VAL A 61 -2.54 -7.01 -0.07
C VAL A 61 -1.78 -7.36 1.21
N ALA A 62 -2.47 -7.46 2.36
CA ALA A 62 -1.86 -7.87 3.62
C ALA A 62 -1.40 -9.34 3.60
N GLY A 63 -2.11 -10.20 2.86
CA GLY A 63 -1.75 -11.60 2.64
C GLY A 63 -0.58 -11.82 1.70
N GLN A 64 -0.32 -10.88 0.77
CA GLN A 64 0.76 -11.03 -0.21
C GLN A 64 2.14 -10.62 0.34
N PRO A 65 3.18 -11.46 0.21
CA PRO A 65 4.51 -11.09 0.63
C PRO A 65 5.11 -10.03 -0.29
N ALA A 66 5.83 -9.06 0.28
CA ALA A 66 6.56 -8.05 -0.49
C ALA A 66 8.00 -8.53 -0.73
N HIS A 67 8.36 -8.79 -1.98
CA HIS A 67 9.68 -9.31 -2.35
C HIS A 67 10.56 -8.29 -3.05
N SER A 68 9.96 -7.28 -3.69
CA SER A 68 10.63 -6.05 -4.06
C SER A 68 10.25 -4.90 -3.16
N VAL A 69 11.11 -3.90 -3.22
CA VAL A 69 10.88 -2.62 -2.56
C VAL A 69 9.66 -1.89 -3.14
N ALA A 70 9.34 -2.09 -4.43
CA ALA A 70 8.11 -1.55 -5.01
C ALA A 70 6.85 -2.25 -4.46
N GLY A 71 6.90 -3.57 -4.24
CA GLY A 71 5.83 -4.31 -3.56
C GLY A 71 5.66 -3.85 -2.10
N LEU A 72 6.77 -3.57 -1.41
CA LEU A 72 6.75 -3.04 -0.04
C LEU A 72 6.09 -1.65 0.02
N LEU A 73 6.43 -0.75 -0.91
CA LEU A 73 5.80 0.58 -1.00
C LEU A 73 4.28 0.47 -1.15
N VAL A 74 3.80 -0.44 -2.00
CA VAL A 74 2.36 -0.67 -2.18
C VAL A 74 1.72 -1.16 -0.89
N ARG A 75 2.29 -2.18 -0.26
CA ARG A 75 1.76 -2.74 0.98
C ARG A 75 1.68 -1.71 2.10
N LEU A 76 2.72 -0.88 2.26
CA LEU A 76 2.71 0.21 3.23
C LEU A 76 1.63 1.25 2.92
N HIS A 77 1.41 1.58 1.65
CA HIS A 77 0.38 2.56 1.25
C HIS A 77 -1.04 2.06 1.54
N VAL A 78 -1.32 0.78 1.24
CA VAL A 78 -2.61 0.15 1.49
C VAL A 78 -2.88 0.06 2.99
N LEU A 79 -1.94 -0.49 3.77
CA LEU A 79 -2.08 -0.59 5.23
C LEU A 79 -2.27 0.77 5.90
N TRP A 80 -1.59 1.80 5.41
CA TRP A 80 -1.76 3.16 5.91
C TRP A 80 -3.18 3.69 5.68
N SER A 81 -3.73 3.43 4.50
CA SER A 81 -5.08 3.88 4.12
C SER A 81 -6.16 3.14 4.91
N ALA A 82 -5.99 1.83 5.11
CA ALA A 82 -6.89 0.97 5.88
C ALA A 82 -7.02 1.40 7.35
N LEU A 83 -5.94 1.94 7.93
CA LEU A 83 -5.93 2.47 9.30
C LEU A 83 -6.62 3.84 9.43
N ASP A 84 -7.40 4.24 8.42
CA ASP A 84 -8.09 5.54 8.27
C ASP A 84 -7.17 6.73 8.57
N HIS A 85 -5.88 6.56 8.30
CA HIS A 85 -4.96 7.65 8.45
C HIS A 85 -5.00 8.54 7.21
N THR A 86 -5.82 9.58 7.30
CA THR A 86 -6.03 10.58 6.24
C THR A 86 -4.82 11.49 5.98
N ASP A 87 -3.75 11.40 6.76
CA ASP A 87 -2.60 12.28 6.57
C ASP A 87 -1.72 11.82 5.40
N ALA A 88 -2.18 12.11 4.18
CA ALA A 88 -1.44 11.84 2.95
C ALA A 88 -0.10 12.59 2.90
N SER A 89 0.13 13.60 3.76
CA SER A 89 1.41 14.31 3.87
C SER A 89 2.56 13.37 4.20
N LEU A 90 2.28 12.20 4.77
CA LEU A 90 3.25 11.17 5.12
C LEU A 90 3.91 10.49 3.92
N PHE A 91 3.27 10.58 2.75
CA PHE A 91 3.83 10.20 1.45
C PHE A 91 4.38 11.41 0.68
N HIS A 92 4.56 12.53 1.37
CA HIS A 92 5.29 13.69 0.90
C HIS A 92 6.47 13.97 1.84
N PRO A 93 7.52 14.64 1.34
CA PRO A 93 8.61 15.08 2.20
C PRO A 93 8.06 15.87 3.39
N PRO A 94 8.41 15.50 4.64
CA PRO A 94 7.91 16.20 5.81
C PRO A 94 8.42 17.64 5.85
N GLU A 95 7.57 18.58 6.23
CA GLU A 95 7.98 19.96 6.49
C GLU A 95 8.93 20.05 7.70
N PRO A 96 9.75 21.12 7.79
CA PRO A 96 10.58 21.40 8.96
C PRO A 96 9.72 21.66 10.21
N GLY A 97 9.35 20.59 10.91
CA GLY A 97 8.43 20.64 12.07
C GLY A 97 7.53 19.41 12.20
N ALA A 98 7.48 18.54 11.18
CA ALA A 98 6.66 17.34 11.20
C ALA A 98 6.96 16.41 12.40
N GLY A 99 5.93 15.72 12.88
CA GLY A 99 6.01 14.76 13.97
C GLY A 99 7.01 13.62 13.68
N ILE A 100 7.44 12.92 14.74
CA ILE A 100 8.43 11.83 14.61
C ILE A 100 7.89 10.68 13.75
N VAL A 101 6.60 10.34 13.88
CA VAL A 101 5.95 9.28 13.08
C VAL A 101 6.04 9.62 11.59
N HIS A 102 5.83 10.88 11.22
CA HIS A 102 5.93 11.32 9.82
C HIS A 102 7.31 11.15 9.24
N ARG A 103 8.31 11.61 9.96
CA ARG A 103 9.70 11.50 9.53
C ARG A 103 10.14 10.04 9.38
N LEU A 104 9.66 9.15 10.26
CA LEU A 104 9.97 7.71 10.18
C LEU A 104 9.27 7.04 8.99
N VAL A 105 7.98 7.30 8.79
CA VAL A 105 7.22 6.76 7.66
C VAL A 105 7.80 7.26 6.33
N TRP A 106 8.04 8.57 6.20
CA TRP A 106 8.66 9.13 5.01
C TRP A 106 10.08 8.59 4.77
N GLY A 107 10.90 8.46 5.82
CA GLY A 107 12.25 7.89 5.70
C GLY A 107 12.25 6.47 5.17
N ALA A 108 11.34 5.61 5.66
CA ALA A 108 11.18 4.25 5.15
C ALA A 108 10.72 4.21 3.68
N LEU A 109 9.82 5.12 3.29
CA LEU A 109 9.36 5.26 1.90
C LEU A 109 10.47 5.80 0.98
N ASP A 110 11.27 6.77 1.44
CA ASP A 110 12.37 7.36 0.68
C ASP A 110 13.52 6.37 0.47
N ASP A 111 13.89 5.63 1.53
CA ASP A 111 14.86 4.54 1.43
C ASP A 111 14.36 3.47 0.45
N ALA A 112 13.07 3.15 0.48
CA ALA A 112 12.46 2.23 -0.45
C ALA A 112 12.56 2.76 -1.91
N ARG A 113 12.19 4.01 -2.17
CA ARG A 113 12.32 4.61 -3.51
C ARG A 113 13.76 4.64 -4.03
N ARG A 114 14.73 4.95 -3.15
CA ARG A 114 16.16 4.91 -3.49
C ARG A 114 16.59 3.51 -3.93
N LEU A 115 16.11 2.46 -3.26
CA LEU A 115 16.43 1.07 -3.57
C LEU A 115 15.72 0.56 -4.84
N THR A 116 14.58 1.14 -5.25
CA THR A 116 13.91 0.79 -6.53
C THR A 116 14.42 1.57 -7.74
N GLY A 117 15.25 2.60 -7.54
CA GLY A 117 15.68 3.49 -8.60
C GLY A 117 14.60 4.45 -9.10
N GLN A 118 13.49 4.59 -8.37
CA GLN A 118 12.47 5.60 -8.64
C GLN A 118 12.85 6.88 -7.88
N ARG A 119 13.16 7.96 -8.62
CA ARG A 119 13.31 9.31 -8.07
C ARG A 119 12.01 10.09 -8.24
#